data_AF-A0A943SI86-F1
#
_entry.id   AF-A0A943SI86-F1
#
_cell.length_a   1.000
_cell.length_b   1.000
_cell.length_c   1.000
_cell.angle_alpha   90.00
_cell.angle_beta   90.00
_cell.angle_gamma   90.00
#
_symmetry.space_group_name_H-M   'P 1'
#
loop_
_entity.id
_entity.type
_entity.pdbx_description
1 polymer ?
#
loop_
_entity_poly.entity_id
_entity_poly.type
_entity_poly.pdbx_seq_one_letter_code
_entity_poly.pdbx_strand_id
1 'polypeptide(L)'
;MSLPKNKKVHGIEIKKVPVGKYIAAMREMEELPSIIIHELFPGKSMADIMADFSRADEEFAIGLMGKLLIVLPEKLLEALCSVIGISAQVAMEQLTPKELLDITREFWKINELSDFFKSVSGLIRQKLPTQNTGSSDGSPLQKASE
;
A
#
# COMPACT_ATOMS: atom_id res chain seq x y z
N MET A 1 11.16 -27.73 3.76
CA MET A 1 9.80 -28.14 3.33
C MET A 1 9.32 -27.09 2.33
N SER A 2 9.23 -27.43 1.04
CA SER A 2 8.69 -26.52 0.03
C SER A 2 7.19 -26.33 0.26
N LEU A 3 6.73 -25.09 0.44
CA LEU A 3 5.31 -24.76 0.48
C LEU A 3 4.61 -25.33 -0.77
N PRO A 4 3.38 -25.88 -0.65
CA PRO A 4 2.63 -26.35 -1.81
C PRO A 4 2.46 -25.19 -2.81
N LYS A 5 2.74 -25.46 -4.10
CA LYS A 5 2.74 -24.44 -5.16
C LYS A 5 1.38 -23.75 -5.31
N ASN A 6 0.31 -24.51 -5.04
CA ASN A 6 -1.07 -24.05 -5.01
C ASN A 6 -1.77 -24.58 -3.74
N LYS A 7 -2.67 -23.80 -3.16
CA LYS A 7 -3.49 -24.19 -2.01
C LYS A 7 -4.90 -23.62 -2.15
N LYS A 8 -5.91 -24.44 -1.86
CA LYS A 8 -7.30 -24.00 -1.81
C LYS A 8 -7.64 -23.49 -0.40
N VAL A 9 -8.15 -22.27 -0.30
CA VAL A 9 -8.58 -21.62 0.95
C VAL A 9 -9.98 -21.06 0.73
N HIS A 10 -10.95 -21.47 1.55
CA HIS A 10 -12.35 -21.01 1.45
C HIS A 10 -12.94 -21.10 0.03
N GLY A 11 -12.62 -22.17 -0.71
CA GLY A 11 -13.10 -22.35 -2.08
C GLY A 11 -12.23 -21.70 -3.17
N ILE A 12 -11.34 -20.78 -2.80
CA ILE A 12 -10.45 -20.04 -3.72
C ILE A 12 -9.11 -20.75 -3.87
N GLU A 13 -8.64 -20.94 -5.10
CA GLU A 13 -7.30 -21.45 -5.37
C GLU A 13 -6.25 -20.33 -5.31
N ILE A 14 -5.32 -20.44 -4.38
CA ILE A 14 -4.18 -19.53 -4.21
C ILE A 14 -2.95 -20.19 -4.80
N LYS A 15 -2.21 -19.46 -5.63
CA LYS A 15 -1.01 -19.95 -6.33
C LYS A 15 0.11 -18.91 -6.35
N LYS A 16 1.33 -19.36 -6.64
CA LYS A 16 2.42 -18.44 -6.98
C LYS A 16 2.05 -17.67 -8.25
N VAL A 17 2.22 -16.35 -8.23
CA VAL A 17 2.00 -15.48 -9.39
C VAL A 17 3.34 -15.00 -9.96
N PRO A 18 3.46 -14.85 -11.30
CA PRO A 18 4.68 -14.36 -11.92
C PRO A 18 4.91 -12.88 -11.60
N VAL A 19 6.17 -12.42 -11.65
CA VAL A 19 6.54 -11.02 -11.39
C VAL A 19 5.71 -10.01 -12.21
N GLY A 20 5.37 -10.36 -13.46
CA GLY A 20 4.56 -9.51 -14.33
C GLY A 20 3.16 -9.19 -13.80
N LYS A 21 2.56 -10.09 -13.00
CA LYS A 21 1.25 -9.83 -12.35
C LYS A 21 1.36 -8.79 -11.24
N TYR A 22 2.47 -8.77 -10.50
CA TYR A 22 2.74 -7.71 -9.54
C TYR A 22 2.94 -6.36 -10.23
N ILE A 23 3.69 -6.33 -11.33
CA ILE A 23 3.90 -5.09 -12.09
C ILE A 23 2.57 -4.56 -12.64
N ALA A 24 1.71 -5.44 -13.15
CA ALA A 24 0.37 -5.05 -13.62
C ALA A 24 -0.46 -4.42 -12.49
N ALA A 25 -0.49 -5.06 -11.31
CA ALA A 25 -1.20 -4.51 -10.16
C ALA A 25 -0.60 -3.19 -9.64
N MET A 26 0.73 -3.01 -9.71
CA MET A 26 1.37 -1.74 -9.36
C MET A 26 0.96 -0.62 -10.31
N ARG A 27 0.84 -0.90 -11.61
CA ARG A 27 0.30 0.06 -12.58
C ARG A 27 -1.16 0.38 -12.33
N GLU A 28 -1.97 -0.61 -11.97
CA GLU A 28 -3.36 -0.36 -11.56
C GLU A 28 -3.43 0.52 -10.30
N MET A 29 -2.49 0.35 -9.35
CA MET A 29 -2.37 1.23 -8.19
C MET A 29 -1.91 2.66 -8.53
N GLU A 30 -1.22 2.89 -9.65
CA GLU A 30 -0.87 4.25 -10.11
C GLU A 30 -2.12 5.05 -10.51
N GLU A 31 -3.16 4.39 -11.00
CA GLU A 31 -4.43 5.02 -11.39
C GLU A 31 -5.38 5.24 -10.20
N LEU A 32 -5.20 4.52 -9.09
CA LEU A 32 -6.07 4.60 -7.91
C LEU A 32 -6.24 6.02 -7.35
N PRO A 33 -5.20 6.87 -7.20
CA PRO A 33 -5.39 8.24 -6.74
C PRO A 33 -6.32 9.04 -7.64
N SER A 34 -6.20 8.87 -8.97
CA SER A 34 -7.06 9.53 -9.95
C SER A 34 -8.51 9.06 -9.82
N ILE A 35 -8.71 7.75 -9.74
CA ILE A 35 -10.03 7.12 -9.55
C ILE A 35 -10.68 7.63 -8.25
N ILE A 36 -9.94 7.64 -7.15
CA ILE A 36 -10.42 8.11 -5.85
C ILE A 36 -10.81 9.59 -5.94
N ILE A 37 -9.99 10.46 -6.54
CA ILE A 37 -10.32 11.88 -6.71
C ILE A 37 -11.61 12.07 -7.52
N HIS A 38 -11.77 11.31 -8.61
CA HIS A 38 -12.97 11.35 -9.44
C HIS A 38 -14.23 10.92 -8.69
N GLU A 39 -14.15 9.90 -7.83
CA GLU A 39 -15.28 9.44 -7.03
C GLU A 39 -15.58 10.35 -5.83
N LEU A 40 -14.57 10.94 -5.20
CA LEU A 40 -14.76 11.89 -4.10
C LEU A 40 -15.35 13.23 -4.55
N PHE A 41 -14.99 13.68 -5.76
CA PHE A 41 -15.37 14.97 -6.34
C PHE A 41 -15.96 14.82 -7.75
N PRO A 42 -17.12 14.14 -7.89
CA PRO A 42 -17.71 13.86 -9.19
C PRO A 42 -18.07 15.15 -9.92
N GLY A 43 -17.62 15.27 -11.18
CA GLY A 43 -17.94 16.40 -12.05
C GLY A 43 -17.20 17.71 -11.72
N LYS A 44 -16.29 17.73 -10.74
CA LYS A 44 -15.48 18.91 -10.44
C LYS A 44 -14.17 18.90 -11.24
N SER A 45 -13.74 20.09 -11.68
CA SER A 45 -12.39 20.24 -12.23
C SER A 45 -11.34 20.23 -11.11
N MET A 46 -10.09 19.94 -11.45
CA MET A 46 -8.98 20.03 -10.46
C MET A 46 -8.86 21.43 -9.84
N ALA A 47 -9.16 22.48 -10.60
CA ALA A 47 -9.14 23.85 -10.11
C ALA A 47 -10.23 24.08 -9.04
N ASP A 48 -11.43 23.53 -9.25
CA ASP A 48 -12.53 23.63 -8.27
C ASP A 48 -12.22 22.84 -7.01
N ILE A 49 -11.62 21.65 -7.15
CA ILE A 49 -11.18 20.83 -6.01
C ILE A 49 -10.14 21.61 -5.19
N MET A 50 -9.14 22.20 -5.84
CA MET A 50 -8.14 23.03 -5.15
C MET A 50 -8.77 24.25 -4.47
N ALA A 51 -9.76 24.88 -5.09
CA ALA A 51 -10.50 25.98 -4.50
C ALA A 51 -11.28 25.55 -3.25
N ASP A 52 -11.94 24.40 -3.28
CA ASP A 52 -12.61 23.82 -2.11
C ASP A 52 -11.61 23.57 -0.97
N PHE A 53 -10.46 22.97 -1.28
CA PHE A 53 -9.40 22.71 -0.31
C PHE A 53 -8.82 24.00 0.30
N SER A 54 -8.73 25.08 -0.49
CA SER A 54 -8.28 26.39 0.02
C SER A 54 -9.23 27.01 1.05
N ARG A 55 -10.49 26.54 1.07
CA ARG A 55 -11.55 26.98 1.99
C ARG A 55 -11.94 25.89 2.98
N ALA A 56 -11.10 24.87 3.13
CA ALA A 56 -11.40 23.71 3.97
C ALA A 56 -11.64 24.12 5.42
N ASP A 57 -12.78 23.66 5.95
CA ASP A 57 -13.17 23.76 7.35
C ASP A 57 -13.46 22.36 7.91
N GLU A 58 -13.94 22.31 9.16
CA GLU A 58 -14.26 21.06 9.84
C GLU A 58 -15.38 20.28 9.13
N GLU A 59 -16.41 20.96 8.61
CA GLU A 59 -17.50 20.33 7.87
C GLU A 59 -17.01 19.71 6.56
N PHE A 60 -16.14 20.42 5.83
CA PHE A 60 -15.49 19.89 4.63
C PHE A 60 -14.65 18.66 4.95
N ALA A 61 -13.87 18.68 6.04
CA ALA A 61 -13.04 17.56 6.44
C ALA A 61 -13.87 16.32 6.83
N ILE A 62 -14.97 16.50 7.57
CA ILE A 62 -15.90 15.42 7.94
C ILE A 62 -16.58 14.86 6.69
N GLY A 63 -17.06 15.71 5.79
CA GLY A 63 -17.67 15.29 4.53
C GLY A 63 -16.71 14.51 3.63
N LEU A 64 -15.45 14.96 3.55
CA LEU A 64 -14.39 14.25 2.84
C LEU A 64 -14.09 12.88 3.46
N MET A 65 -13.98 12.82 4.80
CA MET A 65 -13.76 11.57 5.53
C MET A 65 -14.88 10.57 5.28
N GLY A 66 -16.15 11.02 5.32
CA GLY A 66 -17.31 10.17 5.04
C GLY A 66 -17.28 9.57 3.64
N LYS A 67 -16.97 10.39 2.62
CA LYS A 67 -16.82 9.89 1.24
C LYS A 67 -15.67 8.90 1.09
N LEU A 68 -14.53 9.17 1.75
CA LEU A 68 -13.38 8.28 1.77
C LEU A 68 -13.72 6.92 2.39
N LEU A 69 -14.48 6.89 3.48
CA LEU A 69 -14.91 5.65 4.12
C LEU A 69 -15.83 4.79 3.24
N ILE A 70 -16.51 5.40 2.26
CA ILE A 70 -17.36 4.69 1.30
C ILE A 70 -16.53 4.18 0.12
N VAL A 71 -15.70 5.03 -0.48
CA VAL A 71 -14.96 4.71 -1.71
C VAL A 71 -13.76 3.80 -1.46
N LEU A 72 -13.01 4.03 -0.38
CA LEU A 72 -11.73 3.38 -0.16
C LEU A 72 -11.82 1.85 0.03
N PRO A 73 -12.80 1.30 0.80
CA PRO A 73 -12.90 -0.14 0.98
C PRO A 73 -13.10 -0.92 -0.32
N GLU A 74 -13.94 -0.40 -1.23
CA GLU A 74 -14.22 -1.03 -2.52
C GLU A 74 -12.97 -1.05 -3.41
N LYS A 75 -12.30 0.10 -3.57
CA LYS A 75 -11.08 0.19 -4.39
C LYS A 75 -9.93 -0.62 -3.85
N LEU A 76 -9.76 -0.68 -2.52
CA LEU A 76 -8.76 -1.54 -1.89
C LEU A 76 -9.07 -3.02 -2.15
N LEU A 77 -10.33 -3.42 -2.09
CA LEU A 77 -10.75 -4.79 -2.38
C LEU A 77 -10.49 -5.15 -3.84
N GLU A 78 -10.82 -4.27 -4.79
CA GLU A 78 -10.55 -4.47 -6.21
C GLU A 78 -9.06 -4.68 -6.50
N ALA A 79 -8.20 -3.80 -5.96
CA ALA A 79 -6.75 -3.89 -6.13
C ALA A 79 -6.19 -5.19 -5.54
N LEU A 80 -6.66 -5.58 -4.34
CA LEU A 80 -6.28 -6.83 -3.69
C LEU A 80 -6.71 -8.05 -4.53
N CYS A 81 -7.95 -8.03 -5.02
CA CYS A 81 -8.51 -9.10 -5.85
C CYS A 81 -7.74 -9.26 -7.17
N SER A 82 -7.34 -8.16 -7.81
CA SER A 82 -6.53 -8.15 -9.02
C SER A 82 -5.20 -8.89 -8.84
N VAL A 83 -4.50 -8.61 -7.73
CA VAL A 83 -3.22 -9.26 -7.39
C VAL A 83 -3.39 -10.76 -7.11
N ILE A 84 -4.42 -11.12 -6.35
CA ILE A 84 -4.70 -12.51 -5.96
C ILE A 84 -5.22 -13.32 -7.16
N GLY A 85 -5.84 -12.66 -8.14
CA GLY A 85 -6.46 -13.29 -9.30
C GLY A 85 -7.86 -13.81 -9.03
N ILE A 86 -8.61 -13.13 -8.16
CA ILE A 86 -10.04 -13.38 -7.89
C ILE A 86 -10.88 -12.21 -8.40
N SER A 87 -12.14 -12.45 -8.74
CA SER A 87 -13.07 -11.37 -9.07
C SER A 87 -13.53 -10.65 -7.80
N ALA A 88 -13.57 -9.31 -7.84
CA ALA A 88 -14.05 -8.49 -6.74
C ALA A 88 -15.50 -8.85 -6.32
N GLN A 89 -16.36 -9.18 -7.29
CA GLN A 89 -17.76 -9.56 -7.02
C GLN A 89 -17.84 -10.82 -6.15
N VAL A 90 -17.07 -11.86 -6.46
CA VAL A 90 -16.97 -13.07 -5.62
C VAL A 90 -16.47 -12.72 -4.22
N ALA A 91 -15.49 -11.82 -4.11
CA ALA A 91 -14.99 -11.41 -2.80
C ALA A 91 -16.04 -10.64 -1.98
N MET A 92 -16.86 -9.80 -2.62
CA MET A 92 -17.91 -9.04 -1.96
C MET A 92 -19.11 -9.89 -1.56
N GLU A 93 -19.54 -10.81 -2.41
CA GLU A 93 -20.79 -11.56 -2.23
C GLU A 93 -20.60 -12.87 -1.45
N GLN A 94 -19.39 -13.45 -1.47
CA GLN A 94 -19.17 -14.81 -1.00
C GLN A 94 -18.13 -14.93 0.12
N LEU A 95 -17.36 -13.88 0.41
CA LEU A 95 -16.34 -13.91 1.47
C LEU A 95 -16.72 -13.00 2.62
N THR A 96 -16.56 -13.52 3.83
CA THR A 96 -16.51 -12.68 5.03
C THR A 96 -15.15 -11.97 5.13
N PRO A 97 -15.05 -10.86 5.89
CA PRO A 97 -13.77 -10.17 6.11
C PRO A 97 -12.66 -11.08 6.65
N LYS A 98 -13.02 -12.08 7.47
CA LYS A 98 -12.08 -13.06 8.01
C LYS A 98 -11.56 -14.01 6.93
N GLU A 99 -12.45 -14.49 6.06
CA GLU A 99 -12.06 -15.40 4.97
C GLU A 99 -11.18 -14.70 3.94
N LEU A 100 -11.49 -13.43 3.63
CA LEU A 100 -10.63 -12.58 2.80
C LEU A 100 -9.24 -12.39 3.43
N LEU A 101 -9.17 -12.18 4.74
CA LEU A 101 -7.90 -12.09 5.47
C LEU A 101 -7.11 -13.40 5.42
N ASP A 102 -7.76 -14.55 5.59
CA ASP A 102 -7.13 -15.86 5.50
C ASP A 102 -6.56 -16.11 4.09
N ILE A 103 -7.33 -15.79 3.05
CA ILE A 103 -6.91 -15.83 1.65
C ILE A 103 -5.68 -14.93 1.43
N THR A 104 -5.73 -13.69 1.91
CA THR A 104 -4.62 -12.72 1.77
C THR A 104 -3.36 -13.20 2.47
N ARG A 105 -3.50 -13.74 3.68
CA ARG A 105 -2.37 -14.31 4.45
C ARG A 105 -1.75 -15.50 3.73
N GLU A 106 -2.57 -16.36 3.14
CA GLU A 106 -2.05 -17.51 2.41
C GLU A 106 -1.38 -17.09 1.11
N PHE A 107 -1.96 -16.13 0.38
CA PHE A 107 -1.35 -15.53 -0.80
C PHE A 107 0.03 -14.95 -0.47
N TRP A 108 0.13 -14.21 0.63
CA TRP A 108 1.38 -13.63 1.12
C TRP A 108 2.45 -14.69 1.42
N LYS A 109 2.06 -15.81 2.03
CA LYS A 109 2.96 -16.94 2.34
C LYS A 109 3.43 -17.66 1.09
N ILE A 110 2.51 -18.03 0.20
CA ILE A 110 2.81 -18.77 -1.03
C ILE A 110 3.74 -17.97 -1.94
N ASN A 111 3.56 -16.66 -1.99
CA ASN A 111 4.38 -15.76 -2.79
C ASN A 111 5.62 -15.23 -2.08
N GLU A 112 5.92 -15.71 -0.86
CA GLU A 112 7.15 -15.38 -0.12
C GLU A 112 7.36 -13.87 0.03
N LEU A 113 6.27 -13.09 0.12
CA LEU A 113 6.32 -11.62 0.07
C LEU A 113 7.10 -11.02 1.25
N SER A 114 7.02 -11.66 2.43
CA SER A 114 7.84 -11.25 3.59
C SER A 114 9.33 -11.26 3.29
N ASP A 115 9.81 -12.30 2.60
CA ASP A 115 11.22 -12.45 2.31
C ASP A 115 11.64 -11.51 1.18
N PHE A 116 10.80 -11.36 0.16
CA PHE A 116 10.98 -10.33 -0.87
C PHE A 116 11.14 -8.93 -0.27
N PHE A 117 10.20 -8.47 0.57
CA PHE A 117 10.26 -7.12 1.15
C PHE A 117 11.42 -6.95 2.13
N LYS A 118 11.80 -7.99 2.87
CA LYS A 118 13.03 -7.98 3.69
C LYS A 118 14.27 -7.79 2.82
N SER A 119 14.38 -8.53 1.70
CA SER A 119 15.49 -8.40 0.77
C SER A 119 15.55 -7.01 0.13
N VAL A 120 14.41 -6.48 -0.33
CA VAL A 120 14.34 -5.11 -0.89
C VAL A 120 14.75 -4.06 0.14
N SER A 121 14.23 -4.15 1.37
CA SER A 121 14.59 -3.23 2.46
C SER A 121 16.08 -3.29 2.81
N GLY A 122 16.66 -4.50 2.84
CA GLY A 122 18.10 -4.70 3.05
C GLY A 122 18.94 -4.01 1.98
N LEU A 123 18.55 -4.13 0.70
CA LEU A 123 19.24 -3.47 -0.41
C LEU A 123 19.15 -1.94 -0.34
N ILE A 124 17.99 -1.39 0.05
CA ILE A 124 17.80 0.06 0.21
C ILE A 124 18.69 0.59 1.34
N ARG A 125 18.71 -0.10 2.49
CA ARG A 125 19.53 0.28 3.64
C ARG A 125 21.03 0.22 3.36
N GLN A 126 21.48 -0.70 2.51
CA GLN A 126 22.88 -0.76 2.07
C GLN A 126 23.27 0.37 1.12
N LYS A 127 22.32 0.93 0.37
CA LYS A 127 22.56 2.04 -0.58
C LYS A 127 22.38 3.43 0.04
N LEU A 128 21.66 3.55 1.15
CA LEU A 128 21.65 4.79 1.92
C LEU A 128 22.98 4.90 2.68
N PRO A 129 23.77 5.98 2.48
CA PRO A 129 24.88 6.24 3.37
C PRO A 129 24.31 6.38 4.78
N THR A 130 24.83 5.60 5.73
CA THR A 130 24.68 5.90 7.15
C THR A 130 25.15 7.34 7.35
N GLN A 131 24.21 8.28 7.54
CA GLN A 131 24.55 9.58 8.08
C GLN A 131 25.10 9.32 9.49
N ASN A 132 26.41 9.19 9.58
CA ASN A 132 27.11 9.41 10.83
C ASN A 132 26.91 10.90 11.16
N THR A 133 25.87 11.21 11.92
CA THR A 133 25.85 12.41 12.76
C THR A 133 26.81 12.14 13.92
N GLY A 134 28.11 12.09 13.60
CA GLY A 134 29.17 12.09 14.58
C GLY A 134 29.27 13.48 15.16
N SER A 135 28.60 13.75 16.27
CA SER A 135 28.99 14.84 17.16
C SER A 135 30.38 14.51 17.68
N SER A 136 31.41 15.04 17.02
CA SER A 136 32.74 15.21 17.60
C SER A 136 32.67 16.41 18.54
N ASP A 137 32.04 16.24 19.70
CA ASP A 137 32.22 17.16 20.82
C ASP A 137 33.45 16.68 21.60
N GLY A 138 34.59 17.28 21.29
CA GLY A 138 35.89 16.84 21.77
C GLY A 138 36.94 17.90 21.48
N SER A 139 36.72 19.11 22.01
CA SER A 139 37.71 20.18 22.01
C SER A 139 38.89 19.82 22.91
N PRO A 140 40.15 19.77 22.42
CA PRO A 140 41.30 19.90 23.28
C PRO A 140 41.61 21.39 23.44
N LEU A 141 41.49 21.90 24.67
CA LEU A 141 42.05 23.20 25.07
C LEU A 141 43.53 23.25 24.67
N GLN A 142 43.87 24.08 23.68
CA GLN A 142 45.25 24.53 23.49
C GLN A 142 45.59 25.50 24.63
N LYS A 143 46.53 25.09 25.49
CA LYS A 143 47.29 26.00 26.36
C LYS A 143 47.99 27.03 25.47
N ALA A 144 47.59 28.29 25.58
CA ALA A 144 48.43 29.41 25.18
C ALA A 144 49.47 29.63 26.28
N SER A 145 50.73 29.52 25.91
CA SER A 145 51.87 29.99 26.68
C SER A 145 52.09 31.46 26.34
N GLU A 146 52.13 32.33 27.35
CA GLU A 146 52.98 33.52 27.48
C GLU A 146 53.03 33.94 28.94
#